data_AF-A0A9W7G9C7-F1
#
_entry.id   AF-A0A9W7G9C7-F1
#
_cell.length_a   1.000
_cell.length_b   1.000
_cell.length_c   1.000
_cell.angle_alpha   90.00
_cell.angle_beta   90.00
_cell.angle_gamma   90.00
#
_symmetry.space_group_name_H-M   'P 1'
#
loop_
_entity.id
_entity.type
_entity.pdbx_description
1 polymer ?
#
loop_
_entity_poly.entity_id
_entity_poly.type
_entity_poly.pdbx_seq_one_letter_code
_entity_poly.pdbx_strand_id
1 'polypeptide(L)'
;MQGLFFLALLLLLGLNLSIAESTPEAPPVDASSTDPYAPPASTNTYFICASSNPDLLGAFAPSGFSDGVSMFVNDEGMGIWRHAGFWYIGDFGAWPPETFYRCVVGCAEGVDEPPLQGYKVKRGVEGDKINLQTNKCGEDGDGEL
;
A
#
# COMPACT_ATOMS: atom_id res chain seq x y z
N MET A 1 10.88 -10.77 63.56
CA MET A 1 11.62 -9.79 64.39
C MET A 1 12.65 -9.11 63.51
N GLN A 2 12.65 -7.77 63.56
CA GLN A 2 13.80 -6.88 63.36
C GLN A 2 14.44 -6.86 61.95
N GLY A 3 14.72 -5.73 61.34
CA GLY A 3 14.69 -4.33 61.76
C GLY A 3 15.04 -3.51 60.50
N LEU A 4 14.27 -2.48 60.21
CA LEU A 4 14.47 -1.10 60.66
C LEU A 4 15.54 -0.35 59.85
N PHE A 5 15.03 0.65 59.11
CA PHE A 5 15.54 2.01 59.05
C PHE A 5 17.01 2.22 58.65
N PHE A 6 17.20 2.54 57.37
CA PHE A 6 18.01 3.70 56.99
C PHE A 6 17.11 4.62 56.16
N LEU A 7 16.64 5.71 56.77
CA LEU A 7 17.15 7.06 56.51
C LEU A 7 17.05 7.41 55.01
N ALA A 8 15.97 8.05 54.59
CA ALA A 8 15.80 9.50 54.66
C ALA A 8 16.71 10.26 53.67
N LEU A 9 16.02 10.87 52.69
CA LEU A 9 16.20 12.29 52.40
C LEU A 9 17.55 12.70 51.78
N LEU A 10 17.76 12.34 50.52
CA LEU A 10 18.35 13.26 49.54
C LEU A 10 17.33 13.44 48.40
N LEU A 11 16.58 14.54 48.42
CA LEU A 11 16.87 15.75 47.64
C LEU A 11 16.75 15.48 46.13
N LEU A 12 15.61 15.80 45.51
CA LEU A 12 15.33 17.13 44.96
C LEU A 12 16.51 17.67 44.13
N LEU A 13 16.59 17.19 42.89
CA LEU A 13 17.10 17.87 41.70
C LEU A 13 16.52 17.04 40.53
N GLY A 14 15.36 17.37 39.98
CA GLY A 14 15.18 18.64 39.29
C GLY A 14 15.92 18.64 37.94
N LEU A 15 16.00 17.50 37.24
CA LEU A 15 16.44 17.46 35.85
C LEU A 15 15.23 17.48 34.93
N ASN A 16 14.58 18.64 34.88
CA ASN A 16 13.91 19.09 33.66
C ASN A 16 15.01 19.55 32.70
N LEU A 17 15.50 18.65 31.86
CA LEU A 17 16.25 19.05 30.66
C LEU A 17 15.38 18.74 29.45
N SER A 18 14.62 19.77 29.08
CA SER A 18 13.88 19.90 27.84
C SER A 18 14.81 19.55 26.67
N ILE A 19 14.60 18.39 26.06
CA ILE A 19 15.16 18.12 24.73
C ILE A 19 14.33 19.00 23.79
N ALA A 20 14.90 20.12 23.40
CA ALA A 20 14.39 20.89 22.28
C ALA A 20 14.57 20.00 21.04
N GLU A 21 13.49 19.30 20.69
CA GLU A 21 13.36 18.60 19.43
C GLU A 21 13.38 19.67 18.34
N SER A 22 14.55 19.93 17.80
CA SER A 22 14.71 20.76 16.61
C SER A 22 14.02 20.00 15.48
N THR A 23 12.75 20.32 15.24
CA THR A 23 12.05 19.88 14.04
C THR A 23 12.87 20.40 12.87
N PRO A 24 13.49 19.53 12.04
CA PRO A 24 14.05 20.00 10.79
C PRO A 24 12.87 20.49 9.97
N GLU A 25 12.75 21.81 9.85
CA GLU A 25 11.80 22.43 8.93
C GLU A 25 12.16 21.89 7.55
N ALA A 26 11.32 20.98 7.05
CA ALA A 26 11.51 20.38 5.75
C ALA A 26 11.63 21.53 4.74
N PRO A 27 12.64 21.49 3.84
CA PRO A 27 12.77 22.52 2.83
C PRO A 27 11.45 22.66 2.08
N PRO A 28 11.04 23.90 1.73
CA PRO A 28 9.82 24.11 0.97
C PRO A 28 9.89 23.24 -0.27
N VAL A 29 8.93 22.31 -0.40
CA VAL A 29 8.77 21.50 -1.60
C VAL A 29 8.42 22.44 -2.73
N ASP A 30 9.43 22.82 -3.51
CA ASP A 30 9.24 23.51 -4.78
C ASP A 30 8.34 22.62 -5.64
N ALA A 31 7.07 23.00 -5.74
CA ALA A 31 6.02 22.33 -6.51
C ALA A 31 6.26 22.39 -8.03
N SER A 32 7.49 22.64 -8.46
CA SER A 32 7.89 22.81 -9.86
C SER A 32 9.23 22.13 -10.15
N SER A 33 9.45 20.95 -9.58
CA SER A 33 10.44 20.01 -10.10
C SER A 33 9.81 19.21 -11.23
N THR A 34 9.84 19.75 -12.45
CA THR A 34 9.65 18.94 -13.67
C THR A 34 10.93 18.13 -13.88
N ASP A 35 11.15 17.13 -13.03
CA ASP A 35 12.20 16.14 -13.25
C ASP A 35 11.71 15.24 -14.39
N PRO A 36 12.33 15.27 -15.58
CA PRO A 36 11.89 14.43 -16.72
C PRO A 36 12.07 12.93 -16.45
N TYR A 37 12.65 12.56 -15.30
CA TYR A 37 12.81 11.18 -14.84
C TYR A 37 11.85 10.80 -13.71
N ALA A 38 10.95 11.70 -13.29
CA ALA A 38 9.94 11.33 -12.31
C ALA A 38 9.03 10.24 -12.91
N PRO A 39 8.87 9.09 -12.24
CA PRO A 39 7.98 8.03 -12.70
C PRO A 39 6.55 8.58 -12.83
N PRO A 40 5.75 8.14 -13.82
CA PRO A 40 4.38 8.58 -13.95
C PRO A 40 3.61 8.19 -12.68
N ALA A 41 3.26 9.20 -11.89
CA ALA A 41 2.51 9.04 -10.66
C ALA A 41 1.01 9.11 -10.99
N SER A 42 0.34 7.96 -10.98
CA SER A 42 -1.11 7.93 -11.04
C SER A 42 -1.69 8.30 -9.69
N THR A 43 -2.74 9.12 -9.70
CA THR A 43 -3.55 9.48 -8.53
C THR A 43 -4.86 8.69 -8.47
N ASN A 44 -5.05 7.75 -9.40
CA ASN A 44 -6.26 6.95 -9.48
C ASN A 44 -6.39 6.04 -8.25
N THR A 45 -7.62 5.84 -7.80
CA THR A 45 -7.99 4.78 -6.87
C THR A 45 -8.61 3.65 -7.66
N TYR A 46 -8.20 2.42 -7.37
CA TYR A 46 -8.79 1.23 -7.97
C TYR A 46 -9.67 0.51 -6.95
N PHE A 47 -10.67 -0.21 -7.44
CA PHE A 47 -11.59 -0.97 -6.62
C PHE A 47 -11.65 -2.40 -7.09
N ILE A 48 -11.54 -3.35 -6.16
CA ILE A 48 -11.80 -4.75 -6.42
C ILE A 48 -13.15 -5.10 -5.82
N CYS A 49 -14.10 -5.43 -6.69
CA CYS A 49 -15.50 -5.62 -6.33
C CYS A 49 -15.92 -7.07 -6.23
N ALA A 50 -15.12 -7.99 -6.79
CA ALA A 50 -15.31 -9.42 -6.65
C ALA A 50 -13.95 -10.13 -6.64
N SER A 51 -13.79 -11.06 -5.70
CA SER A 51 -12.61 -11.91 -5.49
C SER A 51 -12.98 -13.05 -4.56
N SER A 52 -12.34 -14.21 -4.72
CA SER A 52 -12.48 -15.32 -3.77
C SER A 52 -11.78 -15.05 -2.43
N ASN A 53 -10.79 -14.17 -2.41
CA ASN A 53 -10.15 -13.69 -1.19
C ASN A 53 -10.82 -12.37 -0.74
N PRO A 54 -11.45 -12.34 0.46
CA PRO A 54 -12.14 -11.14 0.97
C PRO A 54 -11.19 -9.98 1.29
N ASP A 55 -9.92 -10.25 1.62
CA ASP A 55 -8.93 -9.20 1.97
C ASP A 55 -8.58 -8.35 0.75
N LEU A 56 -8.84 -8.87 -0.46
CA LEU A 56 -8.68 -8.13 -1.71
C LEU A 56 -9.82 -7.17 -2.00
N LEU A 57 -10.96 -7.25 -1.31
CA LEU A 57 -12.11 -6.42 -1.64
C LEU A 57 -11.91 -4.97 -1.18
N GLY A 58 -12.44 -4.02 -1.95
CA GLY A 58 -12.44 -2.60 -1.57
C GLY A 58 -11.47 -1.74 -2.37
N ALA A 59 -11.06 -0.63 -1.76
CA ALA A 59 -10.33 0.45 -2.43
C ALA A 59 -8.81 0.30 -2.27
N PHE A 60 -8.08 0.56 -3.36
CA PHE A 60 -6.62 0.55 -3.42
C PHE A 60 -6.14 1.95 -3.78
N ALA A 61 -5.52 2.61 -2.82
CA ALA A 61 -5.01 3.96 -2.96
C ALA A 61 -3.51 3.94 -3.34
N PRO A 62 -3.01 4.96 -4.08
CA PRO A 62 -1.58 5.07 -4.37
C PRO A 62 -0.75 5.08 -3.07
N SER A 63 0.23 4.18 -2.95
CA SER A 63 1.01 4.00 -1.72
C SER A 63 2.53 3.95 -1.94
N GLY A 64 3.01 4.21 -3.16
CA GLY A 64 4.44 4.23 -3.47
C GLY A 64 4.70 3.91 -4.94
N PHE A 65 5.91 3.45 -5.25
CA PHE A 65 6.30 3.09 -6.61
C PHE A 65 6.88 1.68 -6.68
N SER A 66 6.54 0.94 -7.72
CA SER A 66 7.15 -0.34 -8.09
C SER A 66 7.45 -0.33 -9.57
N ASP A 67 8.65 -0.78 -9.96
CA ASP A 67 9.09 -0.82 -11.36
C ASP A 67 8.95 0.56 -12.06
N GLY A 68 9.13 1.65 -11.31
CA GLY A 68 9.03 3.02 -11.82
C GLY A 68 7.59 3.51 -12.10
N VAL A 69 6.56 2.90 -11.52
CA VAL A 69 5.16 3.37 -11.62
C VAL A 69 4.43 3.26 -10.30
N SER A 70 3.30 3.95 -10.14
CA SER A 70 2.51 3.91 -8.90
C SER A 70 2.13 2.47 -8.53
N MET A 71 2.34 2.11 -7.26
CA MET A 71 1.72 0.95 -6.63
C MET A 71 0.48 1.39 -5.86
N PHE A 72 -0.49 0.49 -5.70
CA PHE A 72 -1.72 0.77 -4.98
C PHE A 72 -1.92 -0.26 -3.88
N VAL A 73 -2.28 0.17 -2.68
CA VAL A 73 -2.41 -0.69 -1.49
C VAL A 73 -3.74 -0.38 -0.79
N ASN A 74 -4.39 -1.40 -0.24
CA ASN A 74 -5.60 -1.25 0.58
C ASN A 74 -5.28 -1.32 2.08
N ASP A 75 -6.29 -1.13 2.93
CA ASP A 75 -6.12 -1.11 4.39
C ASP A 75 -5.66 -2.47 4.97
N GLU A 76 -5.88 -3.57 4.24
CA GLU A 76 -5.48 -4.93 4.64
C GLU A 76 -4.04 -5.28 4.21
N GLY A 77 -3.30 -4.36 3.59
CA GLY A 77 -1.94 -4.60 3.10
C GLY A 77 -1.89 -5.37 1.78
N MET A 78 -3.03 -5.56 1.12
CA MET A 78 -3.08 -6.09 -0.24
C MET A 78 -2.61 -5.04 -1.23
N GLY A 79 -1.90 -5.46 -2.26
CA GLY A 79 -1.32 -4.58 -3.26
C GLY A 79 -1.75 -4.88 -4.70
N ILE A 80 -1.67 -3.84 -5.53
CA ILE A 80 -1.63 -3.87 -6.99
C ILE A 80 -0.31 -3.24 -7.39
N TRP A 81 0.59 -4.02 -7.99
CA TRP A 81 1.94 -3.56 -8.30
C TRP A 81 2.44 -4.11 -9.64
N ARG A 82 3.40 -3.38 -10.23
CA ARG A 82 4.13 -3.83 -11.42
C ARG A 82 5.46 -4.47 -11.02
N HIS A 83 5.82 -5.57 -11.66
CA HIS A 83 7.14 -6.18 -11.54
C HIS A 83 7.57 -6.75 -12.90
N ALA A 84 8.78 -6.39 -13.34
CA ALA A 84 9.30 -6.77 -14.66
C ALA A 84 8.28 -6.50 -15.78
N GLY A 85 7.65 -5.32 -15.76
CA GLY A 85 6.69 -4.88 -16.76
C GLY A 85 5.30 -5.50 -16.68
N PHE A 86 5.01 -6.45 -15.77
CA PHE A 86 3.68 -7.06 -15.63
C PHE A 86 2.99 -6.65 -14.32
N TRP A 87 1.66 -6.56 -14.37
CA TRP A 87 0.84 -6.24 -13.21
C TRP A 87 0.43 -7.47 -12.42
N TYR A 88 0.50 -7.34 -11.09
CA TYR A 88 0.20 -8.36 -10.09
C TYR A 88 -0.78 -7.80 -9.05
N ILE A 89 -1.54 -8.71 -8.45
CA ILE A 89 -2.44 -8.42 -7.32
C ILE A 89 -2.22 -9.51 -6.27
N GLY A 90 -2.11 -9.13 -5.00
CA GLY A 90 -1.85 -10.09 -3.92
C GLY A 90 -1.46 -9.43 -2.60
N ASP A 91 -0.90 -10.21 -1.68
CA ASP A 91 -0.46 -9.73 -0.37
C ASP A 91 0.90 -9.03 -0.51
N PHE A 92 0.90 -7.74 -0.22
CA PHE A 92 2.10 -6.90 -0.26
C PHE A 92 2.66 -6.61 1.14
N GLY A 93 1.93 -6.96 2.20
CA GLY A 93 2.39 -6.90 3.58
C GLY A 93 3.36 -8.03 3.94
N ALA A 94 3.28 -9.17 3.26
CA ALA A 94 4.23 -10.27 3.38
C ALA A 94 5.57 -10.00 2.65
N TRP A 95 6.68 -10.56 3.17
CA TRP A 95 7.97 -10.55 2.50
C TRP A 95 8.54 -11.97 2.33
N PRO A 96 8.71 -12.47 1.08
CA PRO A 96 8.42 -11.78 -0.19
C PRO A 96 6.90 -11.59 -0.42
N PRO A 97 6.48 -10.61 -1.25
CA PRO A 97 5.08 -10.42 -1.59
C PRO A 97 4.46 -11.68 -2.18
N GLU A 98 3.26 -12.04 -1.72
CA GLU A 98 2.53 -13.18 -2.23
C GLU A 98 1.63 -12.76 -3.39
N THR A 99 1.80 -13.41 -4.54
CA THR A 99 1.00 -13.14 -5.73
C THR A 99 -0.23 -14.03 -5.78
N PHE A 100 -1.42 -13.44 -5.89
CA PHE A 100 -2.67 -14.17 -6.10
C PHE A 100 -3.10 -14.12 -7.55
N TYR A 101 -2.90 -12.99 -8.23
CA TYR A 101 -3.25 -12.79 -9.63
C TYR A 101 -2.09 -12.19 -10.40
N ARG A 102 -2.00 -12.56 -11.69
CA ARG A 102 -1.12 -11.93 -12.68
C ARG A 102 -1.91 -11.57 -13.92
N CYS A 103 -1.69 -10.38 -14.46
CA CYS A 103 -2.25 -9.98 -15.75
C CYS A 103 -1.55 -10.73 -16.89
N VAL A 104 -2.29 -11.53 -17.65
CA VAL A 104 -1.74 -12.38 -18.72
C VAL A 104 -2.52 -12.34 -20.04
N VAL A 105 -3.79 -11.94 -20.04
CA VAL A 105 -4.61 -11.86 -21.27
C VAL A 105 -4.91 -10.40 -21.60
N GLY A 106 -4.42 -9.90 -22.73
CA GLY A 106 -4.66 -8.51 -23.14
C GLY A 106 -3.87 -7.47 -22.31
N CYS A 107 -2.82 -7.91 -21.61
CA CYS A 107 -1.97 -7.05 -20.79
C CYS A 107 -0.66 -6.79 -21.55
N ALA A 108 -0.40 -5.53 -21.89
CA ALA A 108 0.87 -5.13 -22.47
C ALA A 108 1.94 -4.96 -21.39
N GLU A 109 3.19 -5.27 -21.73
CA GLU A 109 4.34 -5.09 -20.85
C GLU A 109 4.69 -3.60 -20.72
N GLY A 110 5.03 -3.16 -19.52
CA GLY A 110 5.53 -1.80 -19.27
C GLY A 110 4.46 -0.72 -19.32
N VAL A 111 3.17 -1.08 -19.29
CA VAL A 111 2.09 -0.09 -19.17
C VAL A 111 2.07 0.54 -17.78
N ASP A 112 1.81 1.84 -17.72
CA ASP A 112 1.91 2.64 -16.49
C ASP A 112 0.71 2.52 -15.56
N GLU A 113 -0.39 1.95 -16.07
CA GLU A 113 -1.60 1.72 -15.30
C GLU A 113 -2.00 0.23 -15.32
N PRO A 114 -2.56 -0.29 -14.22
CA PRO A 114 -3.06 -1.66 -14.16
C PRO A 114 -4.23 -1.85 -15.14
N PRO A 115 -4.19 -2.85 -16.02
CA PRO A 115 -5.32 -3.19 -16.87
C PRO A 115 -6.52 -3.63 -16.02
N LEU A 116 -7.74 -3.20 -16.35
CA LEU A 116 -8.93 -3.58 -15.56
C LEU A 116 -9.38 -5.04 -15.77
N GLN A 117 -8.79 -5.74 -16.75
CA GLN A 117 -9.14 -7.10 -17.12
C GLN A 117 -7.88 -7.89 -17.49
N GLY A 118 -8.03 -9.21 -17.61
CA GLY A 118 -6.93 -10.07 -18.09
C GLY A 118 -6.14 -10.77 -16.99
N TYR A 119 -6.49 -10.55 -15.73
CA TYR A 119 -5.92 -11.23 -14.58
C TYR A 119 -6.31 -12.71 -14.54
N LYS A 120 -5.33 -13.55 -14.22
CA LYS A 120 -5.51 -14.97 -13.94
C LYS A 120 -4.94 -15.31 -12.58
N VAL A 121 -5.63 -16.19 -11.88
CA VAL A 121 -5.21 -16.75 -10.59
C VAL A 121 -3.89 -17.48 -10.77
N LYS A 122 -2.97 -17.32 -9.81
CA LYS A 122 -1.71 -18.07 -9.73
C LYS A 122 -2.01 -19.57 -9.68
N ARG A 123 -1.24 -20.35 -10.43
CA ARG A 123 -1.37 -21.81 -10.43
C ARG A 123 -1.22 -22.35 -9.00
N GLY A 124 -2.19 -23.16 -8.57
CA GLY A 124 -2.18 -23.80 -7.24
C GLY A 124 -2.82 -22.96 -6.13
N VAL A 125 -3.34 -21.77 -6.45
CA VAL A 125 -4.22 -21.00 -5.57
C VAL A 125 -5.66 -21.22 -6.05
N GLU A 126 -6.56 -21.55 -5.13
CA GLU A 126 -7.99 -21.62 -5.43
C GLU A 126 -8.54 -20.19 -5.52
N GLY A 127 -9.23 -19.88 -6.62
CA GLY A 127 -9.86 -18.58 -6.74
C GLY A 127 -10.61 -18.36 -8.04
N ASP A 128 -11.46 -17.36 -8.01
CA ASP A 128 -12.34 -16.99 -9.10
C ASP A 128 -11.78 -15.81 -9.90
N LYS A 129 -12.55 -15.34 -10.88
CA LYS A 129 -12.22 -14.14 -11.64
C LYS A 129 -12.26 -12.92 -10.69
N ILE A 130 -11.25 -12.07 -10.79
CA ILE A 130 -11.24 -10.78 -10.10
C ILE A 130 -11.95 -9.71 -10.93
N ASN A 131 -12.71 -8.84 -10.27
CA ASN A 131 -13.33 -7.67 -10.89
C ASN A 131 -12.63 -6.40 -10.41
N LEU A 132 -11.70 -5.87 -11.22
CA LEU A 132 -10.98 -4.63 -10.98
C LEU A 132 -11.62 -3.48 -11.76
N GLN A 133 -11.90 -2.36 -11.11
CA GLN A 133 -12.58 -1.20 -11.68
C GLN A 133 -11.95 0.10 -11.16
N THR A 134 -12.25 1.23 -11.81
CA THR A 134 -11.89 2.58 -11.32
C THR A 134 -13.05 3.28 -10.60
N ASN A 135 -14.27 2.78 -10.77
CA ASN A 135 -15.44 3.25 -10.04
C ASN A 135 -15.61 2.45 -8.76
N LYS A 136 -16.29 3.04 -7.77
CA LYS A 136 -16.56 2.37 -6.51
C LYS A 136 -17.56 1.22 -6.72
N CYS A 137 -17.33 0.11 -6.03
CA CYS A 137 -18.21 -1.04 -6.09
C CYS A 137 -19.67 -0.68 -5.80
N GLY A 138 -20.58 -1.08 -6.69
CA GLY A 138 -22.02 -0.83 -6.58
C GLY A 138 -22.49 0.51 -7.15
N GLU A 139 -21.60 1.39 -7.63
CA GLU A 139 -22.01 2.64 -8.31
C GLU A 139 -22.36 2.43 -9.79
N ASP A 140 -21.96 1.29 -10.37
CA ASP A 140 -22.03 1.06 -11.82
C ASP A 140 -23.34 0.39 -12.28
N GLY A 141 -24.24 0.03 -11.36
CA GLY A 141 -25.55 -0.53 -11.71
C GLY A 141 -25.51 -1.90 -12.41
N ASP A 142 -24.33 -2.47 -12.66
CA ASP A 142 -24.10 -3.85 -13.09
C ASP A 142 -23.95 -4.75 -11.85
N GLY A 143 -24.98 -4.73 -11.01
CA GLY A 143 -25.07 -5.63 -9.88
C GLY A 143 -24.97 -7.08 -10.34
N GLU A 144 -23.95 -7.78 -9.85
CA GLU A 144 -24.11 -9.14 -9.35
C GLU A 144 -23.04 -9.36 -8.27
N LEU A 145 -23.52 -9.36 -7.01
CA LEU A 145 -22.79 -9.80 -5.83
C LEU A 145 -22.66 -11.32 -5.82
#